data_AF-A0A7D6ZZM0-F1
#
_entry.id   AF-A0A7D6ZZM0-F1
#
_cell.length_a   1.000
_cell.length_b   1.000
_cell.length_c   1.000
_cell.angle_alpha   90.00
_cell.angle_beta   90.00
_cell.angle_gamma   90.00
#
_symmetry.space_group_name_H-M   'P 1'
#
loop_
_entity.id
_entity.type
_entity.pdbx_description
1 polymer ?
#
loop_
_entity_poly.entity_id
_entity_poly.type
_entity_poly.pdbx_seq_one_letter_code
_entity_poly.pdbx_strand_id
1 'polypeptide(L)'
;MGLIDNEKMEEYLRSICCQINNSKIHSDIQEEVRGHIEEIALEYIEGGFSEDEAINNAIAQMGEASLIGRELNKVHRQRPEWSIITLASIFTLLGLSIIFLIDSSGILNYYLFSKSIIGTLVGFSFAAFLYYFDYMKIKNYSKYLYLATTTVMLLTFIFGRTIDGKPYLFIGTAINLIDVSPLLLTVSFAGILSQFNWSETRQFAYVSILVIVPIILMIASHSSSALLTYCTSVIILLIASGIKIKNISILITSCLAAFILYLFKEPYHTQKLLIFLNTKSDLAGSGYLNIQLDKLIHTAGVLGQGFAIDGKMPPEVHTDFIFTYIVYTFGWVAGILLASLVILFLVRISNIALYVKNSYGKLLISGFTAIFSVQFVWNILMNLGLAPITSMALPFISYGNSQFIINMAVVGLISNIYKQKNKPIETAT
;
A
#
# COMPACT_ATOMS: atom_id res chain seq x y z
N MET A 1 -53.62 12.74 4.31
CA MET A 1 -52.25 13.28 4.46
C MET A 1 -51.46 12.06 4.82
N GLY A 2 -50.88 11.39 3.83
CA GLY A 2 -50.45 9.99 4.01
C GLY A 2 -49.29 9.87 4.99
N LEU A 3 -49.16 8.68 5.58
CA LEU A 3 -48.07 8.14 6.42
C LEU A 3 -46.67 8.77 6.19
N ILE A 4 -46.39 9.17 4.95
CA ILE A 4 -45.13 9.72 4.45
C ILE A 4 -44.69 11.02 5.19
N ASP A 5 -45.62 11.85 5.69
CA ASP A 5 -45.31 13.18 6.26
C ASP A 5 -45.78 13.35 7.73
N ASN A 6 -45.49 12.38 8.61
CA ASN A 6 -45.80 12.51 10.04
C ASN A 6 -44.65 13.17 10.83
N GLU A 7 -44.92 14.29 11.49
CA GLU A 7 -43.93 15.10 12.22
C GLU A 7 -43.23 14.32 13.36
N LYS A 8 -43.96 13.44 14.07
CA LYS A 8 -43.40 12.64 15.18
C LYS A 8 -42.42 11.59 14.68
N MET A 9 -42.72 10.98 13.53
CA MET A 9 -41.81 10.04 12.89
C MET A 9 -40.52 10.74 12.46
N GLU A 10 -40.61 11.92 11.86
CA GLU A 10 -39.44 12.73 11.49
C GLU A 10 -38.57 13.12 12.71
N GLU A 11 -39.20 13.50 13.82
CA GLU A 11 -38.49 13.82 15.06
C GLU A 11 -37.78 12.59 15.64
N TYR A 12 -38.45 11.43 15.63
CA TYR A 12 -37.89 10.17 16.08
C TYR A 12 -36.67 9.76 15.23
N LEU A 13 -36.80 9.83 13.90
CA LEU A 13 -35.71 9.56 12.96
C LEU A 13 -34.52 10.52 13.16
N ARG A 14 -34.78 11.83 13.34
CA ARG A 14 -33.72 12.80 13.68
C ARG A 14 -33.02 12.45 14.98
N SER A 15 -33.77 12.06 16.01
CA SER A 15 -33.21 11.68 17.32
C SER A 15 -32.26 10.48 17.21
N ILE A 16 -32.62 9.47 16.41
CA ILE A 16 -31.74 8.33 16.09
C ILE A 16 -30.46 8.83 15.40
N CYS A 17 -30.60 9.62 14.33
CA CYS A 17 -29.46 10.14 13.57
C CYS A 17 -28.52 11.01 14.41
N CYS A 18 -29.03 11.79 15.37
CA CYS A 18 -28.23 12.58 16.30
C CYS A 18 -27.25 11.73 17.14
N GLN A 19 -27.54 10.45 17.37
CA GLN A 19 -26.63 9.54 18.10
C GLN A 19 -25.58 8.90 17.19
N ILE A 20 -25.72 9.03 15.86
CA ILE A 20 -24.88 8.37 14.86
C ILE A 20 -23.87 9.36 14.32
N ASN A 21 -22.58 9.14 14.62
CA ASN A 21 -21.50 10.04 14.22
C ASN A 21 -21.26 10.07 12.70
N ASN A 22 -21.62 8.99 12.00
CA ASN A 22 -21.45 8.89 10.55
C ASN A 22 -22.66 9.49 9.84
N SER A 23 -22.57 10.76 9.44
CA SER A 23 -23.67 11.44 8.74
C SER A 23 -23.97 10.89 7.34
N LYS A 24 -23.01 10.19 6.71
CA LYS A 24 -23.16 9.70 5.33
C LYS A 24 -24.20 8.60 5.17
N ILE A 25 -24.56 7.92 6.26
CA ILE A 25 -25.54 6.83 6.28
C ILE A 25 -26.87 7.29 6.88
N HIS A 26 -27.00 8.55 7.27
CA HIS A 26 -28.23 9.05 7.88
C HIS A 26 -29.41 8.85 6.93
N SER A 27 -29.23 9.11 5.63
CA SER A 27 -30.27 8.86 4.61
C SER A 27 -30.68 7.39 4.57
N ASP A 28 -29.73 6.47 4.42
CA ASP A 28 -29.99 5.03 4.33
C ASP A 28 -30.68 4.51 5.60
N ILE A 29 -30.22 4.94 6.78
CA ILE A 29 -30.82 4.55 8.07
C ILE A 29 -32.22 5.14 8.21
N GLN A 30 -32.43 6.38 7.80
CA GLN A 30 -33.75 6.99 7.83
C GLN A 30 -34.73 6.24 6.93
N GLU A 31 -34.30 5.83 5.75
CA GLU A 31 -35.12 5.06 4.81
C GLU A 31 -35.47 3.67 5.37
N GLU A 32 -34.50 2.94 5.90
CA GLU A 32 -34.70 1.61 6.50
C GLU A 32 -35.60 1.67 7.75
N VAL A 33 -35.31 2.58 8.68
CA VAL A 33 -36.08 2.73 9.92
C VAL A 33 -37.49 3.26 9.64
N ARG A 34 -37.65 4.17 8.68
CA ARG A 34 -38.97 4.63 8.24
C ARG A 34 -39.78 3.47 7.69
N GLY A 35 -39.20 2.66 6.79
CA GLY A 35 -39.88 1.51 6.22
C GLY A 35 -40.40 0.54 7.29
N HIS A 36 -39.61 0.27 8.35
CA HIS A 36 -40.06 -0.54 9.48
C HIS A 36 -41.19 0.10 10.29
N ILE A 37 -41.13 1.42 10.53
CA ILE A 37 -42.20 2.13 11.24
C ILE A 37 -43.49 2.09 10.42
N GLU A 38 -43.41 2.31 9.10
CA GLU A 38 -44.55 2.27 8.19
C GLU A 38 -45.17 0.86 8.14
N GLU A 39 -44.36 -0.19 8.06
CA GLU A 39 -44.82 -1.59 8.09
C GLU A 39 -45.58 -1.89 9.40
N ILE A 40 -45.04 -1.53 10.55
CA ILE A 40 -45.70 -1.73 11.85
C ILE A 40 -46.97 -0.87 11.97
N ALA A 41 -46.94 0.38 11.49
CA ALA A 41 -48.10 1.26 11.54
C ALA A 41 -49.26 0.71 10.69
N LEU A 42 -48.98 0.09 9.54
CA LEU A 42 -50.01 -0.55 8.71
C LEU A 42 -50.71 -1.70 9.46
N GLU A 43 -49.98 -2.51 10.23
CA GLU A 43 -50.58 -3.57 11.07
C GLU A 43 -51.57 -2.98 12.10
N TYR A 44 -51.23 -1.86 12.73
CA TYR A 44 -52.14 -1.17 13.64
C TYR A 44 -53.36 -0.57 12.92
N ILE A 45 -53.19 -0.02 11.72
CA ILE A 45 -54.32 0.49 10.92
C ILE A 45 -55.28 -0.64 10.54
N GLU A 46 -54.76 -1.80 10.14
CA GLU A 46 -55.58 -3.01 9.90
C GLU A 46 -56.31 -3.48 11.16
N GLY A 47 -55.70 -3.29 12.33
CA GLY A 47 -56.31 -3.49 13.64
C GLY A 47 -57.41 -2.47 14.03
N GLY A 48 -57.69 -1.48 13.18
CA GLY A 48 -58.74 -0.47 13.37
C GLY A 48 -58.31 0.80 14.10
N PHE A 49 -57.01 1.01 14.31
CA PHE A 49 -56.48 2.26 14.89
C PHE A 49 -56.47 3.41 13.88
N SER A 50 -56.54 4.64 14.37
CA SER A 50 -56.32 5.83 13.54
C SER A 50 -54.85 5.92 13.09
N GLU A 51 -54.58 6.59 11.96
CA GLU A 51 -53.23 6.74 11.39
C GLU A 51 -52.23 7.34 12.40
N ASP A 52 -52.65 8.35 13.16
CA ASP A 52 -51.82 8.99 14.19
C ASP A 52 -51.55 8.07 15.40
N GLU A 53 -52.55 7.29 15.83
CA GLU A 53 -52.38 6.31 16.92
C GLU A 53 -51.49 5.15 16.48
N ALA A 54 -51.65 4.68 15.25
CA ALA A 54 -50.84 3.63 14.66
C ALA A 54 -49.36 4.01 14.61
N ILE A 55 -49.02 5.23 14.16
CA ILE A 55 -47.64 5.71 14.15
C ILE A 55 -47.07 5.84 15.57
N ASN A 56 -47.85 6.37 16.53
CA ASN A 56 -47.39 6.46 17.92
C ASN A 56 -47.09 5.08 18.53
N ASN A 57 -47.96 4.11 18.25
CA ASN A 57 -47.77 2.73 18.71
C ASN A 57 -46.58 2.06 18.02
N ALA A 58 -46.41 2.29 16.71
CA ALA A 58 -45.26 1.78 15.96
C ALA A 58 -43.93 2.35 16.50
N ILE A 59 -43.86 3.65 16.76
CA ILE A 59 -42.68 4.29 17.38
C ILE A 59 -42.42 3.70 18.78
N ALA A 60 -43.47 3.54 19.60
CA ALA A 60 -43.34 2.95 20.93
C ALA A 60 -42.81 1.50 20.88
N GLN A 61 -43.22 0.72 19.87
CA GLN A 61 -42.76 -0.65 19.65
C GLN A 61 -41.30 -0.71 19.19
N MET A 62 -40.83 0.26 18.39
CA MET A 62 -39.43 0.36 17.99
C MET A 62 -38.51 0.57 19.20
N GLY A 63 -38.99 1.28 20.23
CA GLY A 63 -38.29 1.52 21.49
C GLY A 63 -37.65 2.91 21.57
N GLU A 64 -36.62 3.06 22.39
CA GLU A 64 -36.00 4.36 22.63
C GLU A 64 -35.04 4.75 21.50
N ALA A 65 -35.31 5.88 20.83
CA ALA A 65 -34.47 6.42 19.76
C ALA A 65 -32.98 6.52 20.15
N SER A 66 -32.70 6.92 21.40
CA SER A 66 -31.34 7.11 21.88
C SER A 66 -30.54 5.79 21.93
N LEU A 67 -31.21 4.70 22.30
CA LEU A 67 -30.62 3.37 22.42
C LEU A 67 -30.38 2.76 21.04
N ILE A 68 -31.39 2.83 20.16
CA ILE A 68 -31.27 2.39 18.76
C ILE A 68 -30.15 3.14 18.06
N GLY A 69 -30.13 4.46 18.18
CA GLY A 69 -29.09 5.30 17.59
C GLY A 69 -27.68 4.96 18.10
N ARG A 70 -27.51 4.62 19.38
CA ARG A 70 -26.22 4.18 19.92
C ARG A 70 -25.79 2.81 19.39
N GLU A 71 -26.69 1.85 19.27
CA GLU A 71 -26.39 0.53 18.69
C GLU A 71 -26.05 0.64 17.19
N LEU A 72 -26.82 1.40 16.42
CA LEU A 72 -26.51 1.71 15.02
C LEU A 72 -25.16 2.43 14.89
N ASN A 73 -24.86 3.39 15.77
CA ASN A 73 -23.56 4.06 15.77
C ASN A 73 -22.40 3.09 16.01
N LYS A 74 -22.55 2.07 16.88
CA LYS A 74 -21.52 1.04 17.09
C LYS A 74 -21.26 0.24 15.80
N VAL A 75 -22.33 -0.17 15.11
CA VAL A 75 -22.26 -0.97 13.88
C VAL A 75 -21.64 -0.16 12.73
N HIS A 76 -21.97 1.12 12.63
CA HIS A 76 -21.55 1.97 11.51
C HIS A 76 -20.40 2.94 11.83
N ARG A 77 -19.69 2.74 12.94
CA ARG A 77 -18.58 3.62 13.33
C ARG A 77 -17.41 3.51 12.36
N GLN A 78 -17.10 4.63 11.71
CA GLN A 78 -15.89 4.79 10.91
C GLN A 78 -14.67 4.96 11.84
N ARG A 79 -13.82 3.92 11.98
CA ARG A 79 -12.55 4.03 12.71
C ARG A 79 -11.38 3.70 11.78
N PRO A 80 -10.24 4.40 11.88
CA PRO A 80 -9.02 3.97 11.21
C PRO A 80 -8.56 2.63 11.80
N GLU A 81 -7.81 1.86 11.01
CA GLU A 81 -7.10 0.71 11.53
C GLU A 81 -5.82 1.17 12.25
N TRP A 82 -5.95 1.47 13.54
CA TRP A 82 -4.86 1.99 14.36
C TRP A 82 -3.60 1.12 14.36
N SER A 83 -3.72 -0.21 14.18
CA SER A 83 -2.58 -1.12 14.12
C SER A 83 -1.58 -0.76 13.02
N ILE A 84 -2.05 -0.46 11.81
CA ILE A 84 -1.17 -0.17 10.67
C ILE A 84 -0.47 1.17 10.85
N ILE A 85 -1.22 2.18 11.28
CA ILE A 85 -0.66 3.52 11.55
C ILE A 85 0.41 3.42 12.65
N THR A 86 0.13 2.65 13.70
CA THR A 86 1.08 2.44 14.81
C THR A 86 2.34 1.72 14.33
N LEU A 87 2.20 0.64 13.56
CA LEU A 87 3.35 -0.10 13.02
C LEU A 87 4.19 0.75 12.06
N ALA A 88 3.56 1.47 11.14
CA ALA A 88 4.26 2.39 10.24
C ALA A 88 4.99 3.51 11.01
N SER A 89 4.38 4.00 12.10
CA SER A 89 5.00 5.01 12.97
C SER A 89 6.19 4.43 13.74
N ILE A 90 6.10 3.20 14.25
CA ILE A 90 7.23 2.49 14.89
C ILE A 90 8.39 2.33 13.91
N PHE A 91 8.12 1.86 12.68
CA PHE A 91 9.15 1.74 11.66
C PHE A 91 9.78 3.09 11.31
N THR A 92 8.98 4.15 11.20
CA THR A 92 9.47 5.49 10.91
C THR A 92 10.37 6.02 12.03
N LEU A 93 9.98 5.85 13.30
CA LEU A 93 10.79 6.25 14.45
C LEU A 93 12.11 5.47 14.52
N LEU A 94 12.06 4.17 14.25
CA LEU A 94 13.24 3.31 14.16
C LEU A 94 14.17 3.77 13.03
N GLY A 95 13.61 4.04 11.84
CA GLY A 95 14.34 4.58 10.69
C GLY A 95 15.02 5.91 10.97
N LEU A 96 14.28 6.88 11.51
CA LEU A 96 14.83 8.19 11.90
C LEU A 96 15.93 8.06 12.94
N SER A 97 15.78 7.17 13.92
CA SER A 97 16.80 6.92 14.93
C SER A 97 18.08 6.36 14.32
N ILE A 98 17.97 5.41 13.38
CA ILE A 98 19.13 4.83 12.69
C ILE A 98 19.80 5.86 11.78
N ILE A 99 19.02 6.62 11.01
CA ILE A 99 19.56 7.68 10.14
C ILE A 99 20.28 8.73 10.98
N PHE A 100 19.74 9.11 12.14
CA PHE A 100 20.42 10.00 13.08
C PHE A 100 21.77 9.44 13.54
N LEU A 101 21.83 8.15 13.86
CA LEU A 101 23.08 7.49 14.28
C LEU A 101 24.11 7.45 13.14
N ILE A 102 23.68 7.12 11.92
CA ILE A 102 24.54 7.11 10.74
C ILE A 102 25.07 8.53 10.44
N ASP A 103 24.22 9.55 10.45
CA ASP A 103 24.58 10.95 10.16
C ASP A 103 25.51 11.50 11.27
N SER A 104 25.21 11.24 12.55
CA SER A 104 26.01 11.68 13.70
C SER A 104 27.39 11.05 13.74
N SER A 105 27.52 9.86 13.16
CA SER A 105 28.77 9.13 13.14
C SER A 105 29.78 9.61 12.10
N GLY A 106 29.37 10.51 11.21
CA GLY A 106 30.24 11.07 10.17
C GLY A 106 30.58 10.10 9.04
N ILE A 107 29.94 8.92 8.96
CA ILE A 107 30.11 7.98 7.83
C ILE A 107 29.76 8.68 6.50
N LEU A 108 28.77 9.57 6.53
CA LEU A 108 28.17 10.21 5.36
C LEU A 108 28.07 11.73 5.59
N ASN A 109 28.58 12.54 4.66
CA ASN A 109 28.59 14.01 4.75
C ASN A 109 27.41 14.66 4.00
N TYR A 110 26.18 14.20 4.23
CA TYR A 110 25.03 14.60 3.39
C TYR A 110 23.86 15.28 4.13
N TYR A 111 24.00 15.56 5.44
CA TYR A 111 22.92 16.06 6.30
C TYR A 111 21.65 15.22 6.11
N LEU A 112 21.79 13.91 6.25
CA LEU A 112 20.73 12.96 5.92
C LEU A 112 19.55 13.09 6.88
N PHE A 113 19.84 13.32 8.16
CA PHE A 113 18.82 13.36 9.20
C PHE A 113 17.84 14.53 9.01
N SER A 114 18.35 15.73 8.71
CA SER A 114 17.51 16.91 8.47
C SER A 114 16.59 16.73 7.26
N LYS A 115 17.10 16.12 6.18
CA LYS A 115 16.31 15.76 5.00
C LYS A 115 15.24 14.72 5.33
N SER A 116 15.56 13.72 6.15
CA SER A 116 14.60 12.68 6.57
C SER A 116 13.48 13.21 7.43
N ILE A 117 13.74 14.22 8.29
CA ILE A 117 12.67 14.90 9.05
C ILE A 117 11.69 15.56 8.09
N ILE A 118 12.18 16.32 7.11
CA ILE A 118 11.32 16.99 6.11
C ILE A 118 10.50 15.95 5.34
N GLY A 119 11.14 14.89 4.84
CA GLY A 119 10.46 13.79 4.17
C GLY A 119 9.38 13.13 5.03
N THR A 120 9.66 12.97 6.32
CA THR A 120 8.71 12.41 7.31
C THR A 120 7.49 13.31 7.48
N LEU A 121 7.69 14.61 7.70
CA LEU A 121 6.60 15.58 7.85
C LEU A 121 5.71 15.63 6.59
N VAL A 122 6.31 15.65 5.41
CA VAL A 122 5.57 15.63 4.14
C VAL A 122 4.81 14.30 3.97
N GLY A 123 5.44 13.17 4.30
CA GLY A 123 4.82 11.85 4.22
C GLY A 123 3.60 11.71 5.13
N PHE A 124 3.70 12.11 6.40
CA PHE A 124 2.55 12.12 7.32
C PHE A 124 1.45 13.07 6.89
N SER A 125 1.80 14.26 6.37
CA SER A 125 0.83 15.20 5.84
C SER A 125 0.06 14.61 4.65
N PHE A 126 0.76 13.91 3.76
CA PHE A 126 0.15 13.27 2.59
C PHE A 126 -0.69 12.04 2.97
N ALA A 127 -0.25 11.25 3.96
CA ALA A 127 -1.04 10.17 4.53
C ALA A 127 -2.34 10.68 5.16
N ALA A 128 -2.28 11.77 5.92
CA ALA A 128 -3.45 12.42 6.50
C ALA A 128 -4.40 12.94 5.42
N PHE A 129 -3.87 13.59 4.37
CA PHE A 129 -4.67 14.02 3.23
C PHE A 129 -5.43 12.85 2.57
N LEU A 130 -4.73 11.76 2.23
CA LEU A 130 -5.34 10.58 1.61
C LEU A 130 -6.26 9.79 2.54
N TYR A 131 -6.08 9.91 3.85
CA TYR A 131 -7.00 9.35 4.84
C TYR A 131 -8.39 10.00 4.77
N TYR A 132 -8.46 11.31 4.53
CA TYR A 132 -9.72 12.06 4.43
C TYR A 132 -10.29 12.12 3.01
N PHE A 133 -9.44 12.05 1.98
CA PHE A 133 -9.85 12.09 0.58
C PHE A 133 -10.70 10.86 0.18
N ASP A 134 -11.84 10.99 -0.50
CA ASP A 134 -12.60 9.79 -0.88
C ASP A 134 -11.88 8.93 -1.93
N TYR A 135 -11.34 7.77 -1.52
CA TYR A 135 -10.56 6.89 -2.40
C TYR A 135 -11.38 6.36 -3.58
N MET A 136 -12.72 6.30 -3.48
CA MET A 136 -13.58 5.89 -4.59
C MET A 136 -13.49 6.83 -5.78
N LYS A 137 -13.20 8.13 -5.56
CA LYS A 137 -12.99 9.08 -6.65
C LYS A 137 -11.79 8.70 -7.51
N ILE A 138 -10.76 8.08 -6.91
CA ILE A 138 -9.54 7.64 -7.63
C ILE A 138 -9.90 6.59 -8.70
N LYS A 139 -10.90 5.73 -8.44
CA LYS A 139 -11.38 4.70 -9.38
C LYS A 139 -11.71 5.30 -10.75
N ASN A 140 -12.40 6.43 -10.78
CA ASN A 140 -12.84 7.07 -12.02
C ASN A 140 -11.68 7.67 -12.82
N TYR A 141 -10.57 8.02 -12.15
CA TYR A 141 -9.38 8.58 -12.80
C TYR A 141 -8.31 7.54 -13.13
N SER A 142 -8.58 6.24 -12.94
CA SER A 142 -7.57 5.18 -13.06
C SER A 142 -6.87 5.14 -14.43
N LYS A 143 -7.61 5.33 -15.53
CA LYS A 143 -7.03 5.36 -16.89
C LYS A 143 -6.11 6.57 -17.08
N TYR A 144 -6.51 7.73 -16.55
CA TYR A 144 -5.68 8.94 -16.60
C TYR A 144 -4.43 8.81 -15.73
N LEU A 145 -4.55 8.19 -14.55
CA LEU A 145 -3.42 7.91 -13.66
C LEU A 145 -2.41 6.96 -14.32
N TYR A 146 -2.89 5.92 -15.01
CA TYR A 146 -2.03 5.03 -15.80
C TYR A 146 -1.28 5.78 -16.90
N LEU A 147 -2.01 6.58 -17.70
CA LEU A 147 -1.42 7.34 -18.81
C LEU A 147 -0.42 8.38 -18.31
N ALA A 148 -0.75 9.10 -17.23
CA ALA A 148 0.13 10.07 -16.60
C ALA A 148 1.40 9.39 -16.07
N THR A 149 1.28 8.28 -15.34
CA THR A 149 2.44 7.56 -14.80
C THR A 149 3.36 7.06 -15.90
N THR A 150 2.80 6.42 -16.93
CA THR A 150 3.56 5.90 -18.06
C THR A 150 4.23 7.03 -18.87
N THR A 151 3.52 8.13 -19.09
CA THR A 151 4.07 9.33 -19.74
C THR A 151 5.22 9.91 -18.92
N VAL A 152 5.07 10.03 -17.61
CA VAL A 152 6.13 10.53 -16.73
C VAL A 152 7.35 9.61 -16.72
N MET A 153 7.16 8.29 -16.76
CA MET A 153 8.27 7.34 -16.94
C MET A 153 9.00 7.60 -18.27
N LEU A 154 8.27 7.76 -19.37
CA LEU A 154 8.83 8.12 -20.68
C LEU A 154 9.59 9.46 -20.64
N LEU A 155 9.01 10.49 -20.04
CA LEU A 155 9.66 11.80 -19.89
C LEU A 155 10.94 11.72 -19.05
N THR A 156 11.00 10.81 -18.08
CA THR A 156 12.19 10.56 -17.27
C THR A 156 13.35 10.03 -18.12
N PHE A 157 13.09 9.31 -19.21
CA PHE A 157 14.14 8.92 -20.16
C PHE A 157 14.63 10.06 -21.06
N ILE A 158 13.73 10.97 -21.44
CA ILE A 158 14.03 12.05 -22.37
C ILE A 158 14.76 13.21 -21.66
N PHE A 159 14.29 13.55 -20.45
CA PHE A 159 14.74 14.73 -19.71
C PHE A 159 15.50 14.41 -18.42
N GLY A 160 15.52 13.14 -17.99
CA GLY A 160 16.21 12.73 -16.78
C GLY A 160 17.72 12.68 -16.96
N ARG A 161 18.45 12.83 -15.85
CA ARG A 161 19.89 12.58 -15.80
C ARG A 161 20.13 11.21 -15.18
N THR A 162 21.10 10.49 -15.72
CA THR A 162 21.47 9.18 -15.21
C THR A 162 22.36 9.32 -13.97
N ILE A 163 21.97 8.63 -12.89
CA ILE A 163 22.78 8.43 -11.69
C ILE A 163 22.88 6.92 -11.51
N ASP A 164 24.10 6.38 -11.52
CA ASP A 164 24.37 4.93 -11.43
C ASP A 164 23.58 4.09 -12.45
N GLY A 165 23.44 4.62 -13.67
CA GLY A 165 22.73 3.96 -14.78
C GLY A 165 21.20 4.03 -14.71
N LYS A 166 20.62 4.61 -13.64
CA LYS A 166 19.17 4.83 -13.49
C LYS A 166 18.80 6.28 -13.82
N PRO A 167 17.68 6.54 -14.50
CA PRO A 167 17.27 7.90 -14.84
C PRO A 167 16.53 8.59 -13.67
N TYR A 168 16.91 9.82 -13.36
CA TYR A 168 16.31 10.67 -12.32
C TYR A 168 15.81 11.99 -12.92
N LEU A 169 14.62 12.43 -12.51
CA LEU A 169 14.17 13.79 -12.76
C LEU A 169 14.64 14.71 -11.62
N PHE A 170 15.02 15.94 -11.98
CA PHE A 170 15.48 16.95 -11.03
C PHE A 170 14.42 18.05 -10.91
N ILE A 171 13.67 18.02 -9.81
CA ILE A 171 12.69 19.05 -9.45
C ILE A 171 13.07 19.55 -8.05
N GLY A 172 14.07 20.43 -7.99
CA GLY A 172 14.74 20.84 -6.75
C GLY A 172 15.58 19.73 -6.09
N THR A 173 15.10 18.49 -6.12
CA THR A 173 15.76 17.27 -5.64
C THR A 173 15.71 16.18 -6.72
N ALA A 174 16.62 15.20 -6.66
CA ALA A 174 16.62 14.06 -7.55
C ALA A 174 15.52 13.07 -7.15
N ILE A 175 14.59 12.81 -8.06
CA ILE A 175 13.46 11.89 -7.84
C ILE A 175 13.50 10.80 -8.91
N ASN A 176 13.61 9.55 -8.47
CA ASN A 176 13.43 8.40 -9.33
C ASN A 176 11.93 8.04 -9.42
N LEU A 177 11.27 8.53 -10.46
CA LEU A 177 9.85 8.23 -10.69
C LEU A 177 9.60 6.80 -11.16
N ILE A 178 10.64 6.10 -11.60
CA ILE A 178 10.52 4.71 -12.04
C ILE A 178 10.36 3.78 -10.85
N ASP A 179 11.12 3.99 -9.77
CA ASP A 179 10.99 3.18 -8.55
C ASP A 179 9.66 3.44 -7.81
N VAL A 180 9.07 4.61 -8.03
CA VAL A 180 7.75 5.01 -7.54
C VAL A 180 6.60 4.42 -8.37
N SER A 181 6.82 4.25 -9.68
CA SER A 181 5.77 3.91 -10.64
C SER A 181 4.98 2.62 -10.34
N PRO A 182 5.54 1.52 -9.77
CA PRO A 182 4.78 0.32 -9.47
C PRO A 182 3.56 0.58 -8.58
N LEU A 183 3.66 1.55 -7.67
CA LEU A 183 2.59 1.89 -6.74
C LEU A 183 1.47 2.67 -7.42
N LEU A 184 1.82 3.70 -8.21
CA LEU A 184 0.83 4.45 -8.99
C LEU A 184 0.14 3.56 -10.03
N LEU A 185 0.92 2.69 -10.69
CA LEU A 185 0.39 1.69 -11.61
C LEU A 185 -0.53 0.71 -10.89
N THR A 186 -0.19 0.25 -9.68
CA THR A 186 -1.06 -0.63 -8.89
C THR A 186 -2.40 0.04 -8.56
N VAL A 187 -2.40 1.33 -8.19
CA VAL A 187 -3.63 2.09 -7.94
C VAL A 187 -4.50 2.18 -9.20
N SER A 188 -3.89 2.45 -10.36
CA SER A 188 -4.60 2.52 -11.64
C SER A 188 -5.12 1.15 -12.11
N PHE A 189 -4.30 0.10 -12.04
CA PHE A 189 -4.71 -1.25 -12.42
C PHE A 189 -5.84 -1.76 -11.53
N ALA A 190 -5.79 -1.54 -10.23
CA ALA A 190 -6.90 -1.91 -9.35
C ALA A 190 -8.23 -1.31 -9.82
N GLY A 191 -8.22 -0.05 -10.27
CA GLY A 191 -9.45 0.62 -10.71
C GLY A 191 -9.91 0.16 -12.10
N ILE A 192 -8.97 -0.05 -13.03
CA ILE A 192 -9.28 -0.61 -14.36
C ILE A 192 -9.86 -2.03 -14.22
N LEU A 193 -9.18 -2.91 -13.48
CA LEU A 193 -9.59 -4.30 -13.29
C LEU A 193 -10.90 -4.43 -12.51
N SER A 194 -11.21 -3.49 -11.61
CA SER A 194 -12.47 -3.50 -10.86
C SER A 194 -13.72 -3.30 -11.72
N GLN A 195 -13.56 -2.85 -12.97
CA GLN A 195 -14.65 -2.61 -13.92
C GLN A 195 -14.80 -3.75 -14.95
N PHE A 196 -13.93 -4.76 -14.89
CA PHE A 196 -13.81 -5.75 -15.95
C PHE A 196 -14.71 -6.95 -15.69
N ASN A 197 -15.28 -7.46 -16.79
CA ASN A 197 -15.98 -8.73 -16.84
C ASN A 197 -15.16 -9.72 -17.68
N TRP A 198 -14.52 -10.68 -17.01
CA TRP A 198 -13.60 -11.63 -17.62
C TRP A 198 -14.24 -12.66 -18.57
N SER A 199 -15.54 -12.55 -18.83
CA SER A 199 -16.20 -13.25 -19.94
C SER A 199 -15.75 -12.73 -21.31
N GLU A 200 -15.29 -11.47 -21.39
CA GLU A 200 -14.89 -10.82 -22.64
C GLU A 200 -13.40 -10.98 -22.93
N THR A 201 -13.06 -11.66 -24.03
CA THR A 201 -11.66 -11.87 -24.47
C THR A 201 -10.94 -10.56 -24.83
N ARG A 202 -11.67 -9.54 -25.29
CA ARG A 202 -11.12 -8.21 -25.63
C ARG A 202 -10.51 -7.51 -24.41
N GLN A 203 -11.11 -7.69 -23.23
CA GLN A 203 -10.63 -7.08 -21.99
C GLN A 203 -9.29 -7.69 -21.56
N PHE A 204 -9.10 -8.99 -21.77
CA PHE A 204 -7.82 -9.66 -21.54
C PHE A 204 -6.72 -9.14 -22.46
N ALA A 205 -6.99 -9.00 -23.77
CA ALA A 205 -6.03 -8.44 -24.71
C ALA A 205 -5.65 -6.99 -24.35
N TYR A 206 -6.65 -6.17 -23.99
CA TYR A 206 -6.43 -4.79 -23.56
C TYR A 206 -5.53 -4.69 -22.32
N VAL A 207 -5.82 -5.46 -21.26
CA VAL A 207 -4.97 -5.48 -20.06
C VAL A 207 -3.58 -6.02 -20.35
N SER A 208 -3.44 -7.01 -21.23
CA SER A 208 -2.12 -7.52 -21.61
C SER A 208 -1.23 -6.43 -22.21
N ILE A 209 -1.78 -5.58 -23.07
CA ILE A 209 -1.06 -4.43 -23.64
C ILE A 209 -0.67 -3.44 -22.54
N LEU A 210 -1.60 -3.09 -21.65
CA LEU A 210 -1.32 -2.18 -20.54
C LEU A 210 -0.24 -2.74 -19.60
N VAL A 211 -0.16 -4.05 -19.39
CA VAL A 211 0.85 -4.66 -18.53
C VAL A 211 2.24 -4.58 -19.17
N ILE A 212 2.34 -4.83 -20.48
CA ILE A 212 3.60 -4.90 -21.22
C ILE A 212 4.29 -3.54 -21.32
N VAL A 213 3.55 -2.44 -21.49
CA VAL A 213 4.14 -1.12 -21.72
C VAL A 213 5.04 -0.67 -20.55
N PRO A 214 4.61 -0.69 -19.27
CA PRO A 214 5.50 -0.38 -18.15
C PRO A 214 6.66 -1.35 -17.98
N ILE A 215 6.49 -2.64 -18.32
CA ILE A 215 7.58 -3.63 -18.27
C ILE A 215 8.71 -3.22 -19.20
N ILE A 216 8.40 -2.82 -20.43
CA ILE A 216 9.40 -2.36 -21.41
C ILE A 216 10.15 -1.14 -20.87
N LEU A 217 9.42 -0.17 -20.30
CA LEU A 217 10.02 1.03 -19.71
C LEU A 217 10.90 0.69 -18.51
N MET A 218 10.47 -0.19 -17.61
CA MET A 218 11.26 -0.59 -16.44
C MET A 218 12.52 -1.37 -16.86
N ILE A 219 12.44 -2.22 -17.88
CA ILE A 219 13.61 -2.90 -18.46
C ILE A 219 14.57 -1.87 -19.06
N ALA A 220 14.06 -0.88 -19.80
CA ALA A 220 14.89 0.18 -20.38
C ALA A 220 15.56 1.06 -19.30
N SER A 221 14.96 1.15 -18.11
CA SER A 221 15.47 1.96 -16.99
C SER A 221 16.58 1.31 -16.18
N HIS A 222 16.85 0.03 -16.40
CA HIS A 222 17.75 -0.77 -15.57
C HIS A 222 17.31 -0.88 -14.09
N SER A 223 16.04 -0.60 -13.75
CA SER A 223 15.52 -0.78 -12.38
C SER A 223 14.93 -2.18 -12.14
N SER A 224 15.76 -3.08 -11.61
CA SER A 224 15.32 -4.44 -11.23
C SER A 224 14.27 -4.42 -10.11
N SER A 225 14.41 -3.51 -9.14
CA SER A 225 13.50 -3.38 -8.01
C SER A 225 12.11 -2.91 -8.43
N ALA A 226 12.02 -1.93 -9.35
CA ALA A 226 10.74 -1.50 -9.92
C ALA A 226 10.07 -2.61 -10.71
N LEU A 227 10.81 -3.30 -11.58
CA LEU A 227 10.30 -4.39 -12.41
C LEU A 227 9.74 -5.54 -11.55
N LEU A 228 10.50 -5.99 -10.55
CA LEU A 228 10.08 -7.06 -9.64
C LEU A 228 8.81 -6.67 -8.87
N THR A 229 8.80 -5.48 -8.28
CA THR A 229 7.66 -4.96 -7.50
C THR A 229 6.40 -4.89 -8.37
N TYR A 230 6.52 -4.36 -9.58
CA TYR A 230 5.42 -4.20 -10.51
C TYR A 230 4.87 -5.54 -11.02
N CYS A 231 5.73 -6.44 -11.47
CA CYS A 231 5.31 -7.75 -11.96
C CYS A 231 4.56 -8.53 -10.86
N THR A 232 5.09 -8.53 -9.63
CA THR A 232 4.42 -9.20 -8.51
C THR A 232 3.09 -8.53 -8.17
N SER A 233 3.02 -7.20 -8.12
CA SER A 233 1.76 -6.51 -7.79
C SER A 233 0.68 -6.73 -8.85
N VAL A 234 1.04 -6.69 -10.14
CA VAL A 234 0.12 -6.97 -11.25
C VAL A 234 -0.37 -8.41 -11.21
N ILE A 235 0.51 -9.39 -11.01
CA ILE A 235 0.10 -10.80 -10.92
C ILE A 235 -0.91 -10.98 -9.77
N ILE A 236 -0.65 -10.41 -8.60
CA ILE A 236 -1.56 -10.47 -7.45
C ILE A 236 -2.90 -9.78 -7.75
N LEU A 237 -2.88 -8.63 -8.42
CA LEU A 237 -4.11 -7.93 -8.85
C LEU A 237 -4.93 -8.77 -9.84
N LEU A 238 -4.30 -9.44 -10.80
CA LEU A 238 -4.97 -10.29 -11.78
C LEU A 238 -5.58 -11.55 -11.14
N ILE A 239 -4.90 -12.12 -10.14
CA ILE A 239 -5.46 -13.21 -9.33
C ILE A 239 -6.65 -12.70 -8.53
N ALA A 240 -6.49 -11.57 -7.83
CA ALA A 240 -7.54 -10.99 -6.99
C ALA A 240 -8.75 -10.46 -7.78
N SER A 241 -8.60 -10.15 -9.08
CA SER A 241 -9.70 -9.73 -9.94
C SER A 241 -10.56 -10.88 -10.46
N GLY A 242 -10.15 -12.15 -10.24
CA GLY A 242 -10.92 -13.33 -10.64
C GLY A 242 -10.70 -13.77 -12.09
N ILE A 243 -9.59 -13.40 -12.74
CA ILE A 243 -9.22 -13.95 -14.05
C ILE A 243 -9.09 -15.48 -13.97
N LYS A 244 -9.51 -16.19 -15.02
CA LYS A 244 -9.27 -17.64 -15.18
C LYS A 244 -7.77 -17.95 -15.15
N ILE A 245 -7.34 -18.89 -14.30
CA ILE A 245 -5.92 -19.23 -14.08
C ILE A 245 -5.12 -19.49 -15.37
N LYS A 246 -5.74 -20.05 -16.42
CA LYS A 246 -5.14 -20.27 -17.75
C LYS A 246 -4.67 -18.98 -18.43
N ASN A 247 -5.39 -17.88 -18.25
CA ASN A 247 -5.02 -16.59 -18.82
C ASN A 247 -3.94 -15.91 -17.96
N ILE A 248 -4.00 -16.11 -16.64
CA ILE A 248 -2.96 -15.67 -15.71
C ILE A 248 -1.64 -16.35 -16.03
N SER A 249 -1.64 -17.66 -16.33
CA SER A 249 -0.39 -18.37 -16.64
C SER A 249 0.32 -17.80 -17.86
N ILE A 250 -0.42 -17.34 -18.89
CA ILE A 250 0.17 -16.66 -20.05
C ILE A 250 0.89 -15.38 -19.60
N LEU A 251 0.23 -14.52 -18.83
CA LEU A 251 0.84 -13.26 -18.36
C LEU A 251 2.02 -13.51 -17.40
N ILE A 252 1.94 -14.52 -16.54
CA ILE A 252 3.07 -14.96 -15.70
C ILE A 252 4.24 -15.38 -16.58
N THR A 253 4.01 -16.21 -17.60
CA THR A 253 5.07 -16.63 -18.51
C THR A 253 5.67 -15.45 -19.28
N SER A 254 4.87 -14.46 -19.67
CA SER A 254 5.37 -13.22 -20.30
C SER A 254 6.21 -12.37 -19.34
N CYS A 255 5.78 -12.21 -18.08
CA CYS A 255 6.55 -11.49 -17.06
C CYS A 255 7.87 -12.20 -16.76
N LEU A 256 7.85 -13.54 -16.66
CA LEU A 256 9.04 -14.36 -16.45
C LEU A 256 10.01 -14.24 -17.64
N ALA A 257 9.49 -14.34 -18.87
CA ALA A 257 10.28 -14.18 -20.09
C ALA A 257 10.92 -12.78 -20.15
N ALA A 258 10.17 -11.72 -19.82
CA ALA A 258 10.69 -10.37 -19.76
C ALA A 258 11.80 -10.21 -18.70
N PHE A 259 11.64 -10.84 -17.53
CA PHE A 259 12.67 -10.85 -16.49
C PHE A 259 13.93 -11.61 -16.93
N ILE A 260 13.79 -12.76 -17.59
CA ILE A 260 14.92 -13.52 -18.14
C ILE A 260 15.63 -12.68 -19.21
N LEU A 261 14.91 -12.09 -20.15
CA LEU A 261 15.48 -11.20 -21.17
C LEU A 261 16.25 -10.03 -20.54
N TYR A 262 15.70 -9.43 -19.48
CA TYR A 262 16.37 -8.38 -18.73
C TYR A 262 17.71 -8.83 -18.12
N LEU A 263 17.75 -10.03 -17.54
CA LEU A 263 18.98 -10.59 -16.96
C LEU A 263 20.09 -10.78 -18.00
N PHE A 264 19.75 -11.21 -19.22
CA PHE A 264 20.72 -11.50 -20.28
C PHE A 264 21.03 -10.33 -21.21
N LYS A 265 20.22 -9.25 -21.18
CA LYS A 265 20.40 -8.09 -22.06
C LYS A 265 21.73 -7.38 -21.81
N GLU A 266 22.10 -7.19 -20.54
CA GLU A 266 23.31 -6.49 -20.14
C GLU A 266 24.22 -7.43 -19.33
N PRO A 267 25.53 -7.50 -19.66
CA PRO A 267 26.49 -8.33 -18.92
C PRO A 267 26.46 -8.05 -17.41
N TYR A 268 26.21 -6.80 -17.02
CA TYR A 268 26.11 -6.38 -15.62
C TYR A 268 25.03 -7.14 -14.82
N HIS A 269 23.84 -7.37 -15.39
CA HIS A 269 22.76 -8.06 -14.70
C HIS A 269 23.02 -9.56 -14.58
N THR A 270 23.57 -10.16 -15.65
CA THR A 270 24.02 -11.56 -15.62
C THR A 270 25.13 -11.74 -14.58
N GLN A 271 26.09 -10.81 -14.52
CA GLN A 271 27.19 -10.85 -13.57
C GLN A 271 26.68 -10.81 -12.13
N LYS A 272 25.73 -9.92 -11.80
CA LYS A 272 25.08 -9.90 -10.47
C LYS A 272 24.46 -11.24 -10.08
N LEU A 273 23.78 -11.91 -11.02
CA LEU A 273 23.20 -13.22 -10.77
C LEU A 273 24.28 -14.29 -10.55
N LEU A 274 25.34 -14.29 -11.38
CA LEU A 274 26.44 -15.25 -11.25
C LEU A 274 27.23 -15.06 -9.95
N ILE A 275 27.44 -13.82 -9.51
CA ILE A 275 28.08 -13.51 -8.23
C ILE A 275 27.19 -13.93 -7.05
N PHE A 276 25.87 -13.75 -7.16
CA PHE A 276 24.96 -14.26 -6.14
C PHE A 276 25.07 -15.79 -6.02
N LEU A 277 25.15 -16.51 -7.14
CA LEU A 277 25.32 -17.97 -7.14
C LEU A 277 26.72 -18.42 -6.70
N ASN A 278 27.75 -17.64 -7.01
CA ASN A 278 29.13 -17.89 -6.61
C ASN A 278 29.84 -16.61 -6.18
N THR A 279 29.65 -16.25 -4.92
CA THR A 279 30.15 -14.99 -4.34
C THR A 279 31.68 -14.90 -4.30
N LYS A 280 32.37 -16.05 -4.32
CA LYS A 280 33.83 -16.12 -4.26
C LYS A 280 34.51 -15.99 -5.64
N SER A 281 33.74 -15.88 -6.71
CA SER A 281 34.27 -15.80 -8.08
C SER A 281 35.11 -14.53 -8.34
N ASP A 282 34.82 -13.44 -7.63
CA ASP A 282 35.54 -12.17 -7.74
C ASP A 282 35.52 -11.41 -6.42
N LEU A 283 36.53 -11.65 -5.57
CA LEU A 283 36.59 -11.14 -4.20
C LEU A 283 36.79 -9.61 -4.11
N ALA A 284 37.46 -9.02 -5.12
CA ALA A 284 37.91 -7.61 -5.09
C ALA A 284 37.12 -6.71 -6.03
N GLY A 285 36.42 -7.27 -7.02
CA GLY A 285 35.54 -6.53 -7.91
C GLY A 285 34.08 -6.68 -7.51
N SER A 286 33.35 -7.38 -8.35
CA SER A 286 31.90 -7.42 -8.35
C SER A 286 31.29 -8.23 -7.19
N GLY A 287 32.03 -9.17 -6.60
CA GLY A 287 31.63 -9.92 -5.41
C GLY A 287 31.91 -9.23 -4.07
N TYR A 288 32.71 -8.17 -4.08
CA TYR A 288 33.15 -7.47 -2.86
C TYR A 288 32.00 -7.10 -1.92
N LEU A 289 30.94 -6.49 -2.46
CA LEU A 289 29.79 -6.04 -1.67
C LEU A 289 29.07 -7.20 -0.99
N ASN A 290 28.85 -8.30 -1.70
CA ASN A 290 28.20 -9.50 -1.14
C ASN A 290 29.03 -10.08 0.02
N ILE A 291 30.35 -10.17 -0.15
CA ILE A 291 31.27 -10.65 0.87
C ILE A 291 31.29 -9.72 2.09
N GLN A 292 31.21 -8.41 1.86
CA GLN A 292 31.19 -7.41 2.91
C GLN A 292 29.92 -7.53 3.76
N LEU A 293 28.75 -7.65 3.12
CA LEU A 293 27.48 -7.90 3.82
C LEU A 293 27.53 -9.20 4.62
N ASP A 294 27.99 -10.28 4.00
CA ASP A 294 28.15 -11.60 4.64
C ASP A 294 29.03 -11.52 5.89
N LYS A 295 30.19 -10.86 5.80
CA LYS A 295 31.09 -10.63 6.94
C LYS A 295 30.43 -9.81 8.06
N LEU A 296 29.72 -8.74 7.74
CA LEU A 296 29.04 -7.91 8.74
C LEU A 296 27.94 -8.70 9.46
N ILE A 297 27.12 -9.44 8.73
CA ILE A 297 26.05 -10.28 9.29
C ILE A 297 26.62 -11.39 10.17
N HIS A 298 27.69 -12.05 9.74
CA HIS A 298 28.34 -13.10 10.53
C HIS A 298 29.07 -12.59 11.77
N THR A 299 29.62 -11.38 11.73
CA THR A 299 30.33 -10.78 12.88
C THR A 299 29.40 -10.10 13.88
N ALA A 300 28.16 -9.79 13.51
CA ALA A 300 27.18 -9.08 14.36
C ALA A 300 27.00 -9.67 15.76
N GLY A 301 26.98 -11.00 15.91
CA GLY A 301 26.65 -11.66 17.17
C GLY A 301 25.20 -11.38 17.63
N VAL A 302 24.86 -11.82 18.85
CA VAL A 302 23.48 -11.74 19.36
C VAL A 302 23.06 -10.31 19.73
N LEU A 303 23.99 -9.53 20.32
CA LEU A 303 23.75 -8.18 20.85
C LEU A 303 24.36 -7.06 19.99
N GLY A 304 25.03 -7.41 18.89
CA GLY A 304 25.65 -6.44 18.01
C GLY A 304 27.08 -6.10 18.42
N GLN A 305 27.73 -5.33 17.56
CA GLN A 305 29.08 -4.80 17.72
C GLN A 305 29.09 -3.34 18.21
N GLY A 306 27.91 -2.76 18.47
CA GLY A 306 27.77 -1.36 18.83
C GLY A 306 28.06 -0.41 17.67
N PHE A 307 28.28 0.87 17.98
CA PHE A 307 28.40 1.95 17.00
C PHE A 307 29.80 2.09 16.39
N ALA A 308 30.71 1.14 16.62
CA ALA A 308 32.08 1.22 16.13
C ALA A 308 32.10 1.11 14.59
N ILE A 309 32.64 2.13 13.94
CA ILE A 309 32.68 2.27 12.48
C ILE A 309 34.11 2.07 12.02
N ASP A 310 34.39 0.86 11.57
CA ASP A 310 35.75 0.51 11.13
C ASP A 310 36.00 0.82 9.64
N GLY A 311 35.25 1.76 9.02
CA GLY A 311 35.31 1.97 7.56
C GLY A 311 34.85 0.75 6.74
N LYS A 312 34.27 -0.26 7.39
CA LYS A 312 33.78 -1.51 6.80
C LYS A 312 32.33 -1.44 6.34
N MET A 313 31.67 -0.29 6.43
CA MET A 313 30.27 -0.15 6.01
C MET A 313 30.17 0.06 4.49
N PRO A 314 29.19 -0.56 3.82
CA PRO A 314 28.96 -0.32 2.40
C PRO A 314 28.47 1.13 2.18
N PRO A 315 28.76 1.77 1.02
CA PRO A 315 28.36 3.16 0.76
C PRO A 315 26.84 3.39 0.91
N GLU A 316 26.03 2.43 0.46
CA GLU A 316 24.57 2.45 0.48
C GLU A 316 23.97 1.90 1.80
N VAL A 317 24.72 1.95 2.90
CA VAL A 317 24.28 1.47 4.22
C VAL A 317 23.00 2.16 4.73
N HIS A 318 22.79 3.41 4.34
CA HIS A 318 21.64 4.21 4.75
C HIS A 318 20.38 3.97 3.88
N THR A 319 20.53 3.35 2.71
CA THR A 319 19.45 3.09 1.75
C THR A 319 19.19 1.58 1.66
N ASP A 320 20.01 0.87 0.88
CA ASP A 320 19.79 -0.52 0.51
C ASP A 320 20.19 -1.49 1.63
N PHE A 321 21.22 -1.13 2.42
CA PHE A 321 21.83 -2.03 3.40
C PHE A 321 21.55 -1.69 4.87
N ILE A 322 20.45 -0.97 5.13
CA ILE A 322 20.10 -0.55 6.50
C ILE A 322 19.77 -1.74 7.41
N PHE A 323 19.25 -2.85 6.87
CA PHE A 323 19.03 -4.07 7.64
C PHE A 323 20.35 -4.65 8.15
N THR A 324 21.37 -4.70 7.29
CA THR A 324 22.73 -5.13 7.70
C THR A 324 23.29 -4.21 8.79
N TYR A 325 23.09 -2.90 8.68
CA TYR A 325 23.51 -1.96 9.73
C TYR A 325 22.82 -2.24 11.06
N ILE A 326 21.50 -2.50 11.05
CA ILE A 326 20.74 -2.82 12.25
C ILE A 326 21.28 -4.09 12.91
N VAL A 327 21.45 -5.16 12.13
CA VAL A 327 21.95 -6.43 12.65
C VAL A 327 23.37 -6.28 13.18
N TYR A 328 24.27 -5.63 12.43
CA TYR A 328 25.64 -5.41 12.89
C TYR A 328 25.72 -4.59 14.18
N THR A 329 24.95 -3.51 14.27
CA THR A 329 25.03 -2.55 15.38
C THR A 329 24.33 -3.07 16.64
N PHE A 330 23.12 -3.62 16.49
CA PHE A 330 22.23 -4.00 17.60
C PHE A 330 22.06 -5.52 17.76
N GLY A 331 22.64 -6.30 16.87
CA GLY A 331 22.64 -7.76 16.92
C GLY A 331 21.45 -8.44 16.25
N TRP A 332 21.54 -9.76 16.18
CA TRP A 332 20.49 -10.60 15.59
C TRP A 332 19.14 -10.49 16.31
N VAL A 333 19.11 -10.17 17.60
CA VAL A 333 17.85 -9.95 18.33
C VAL A 333 17.06 -8.80 17.71
N ALA A 334 17.72 -7.68 17.38
CA ALA A 334 17.08 -6.55 16.73
C ALA A 334 16.62 -6.90 15.30
N GLY A 335 17.43 -7.65 14.55
CA GLY A 335 17.07 -8.13 13.21
C GLY A 335 15.83 -9.02 13.21
N ILE A 336 15.77 -10.00 14.12
CA ILE A 336 14.62 -10.91 14.27
C ILE A 336 13.37 -10.14 14.71
N LEU A 337 13.51 -9.20 15.65
CA LEU A 337 12.41 -8.35 16.09
C LEU A 337 11.86 -7.52 14.93
N LEU A 338 12.73 -6.89 14.13
CA LEU A 338 12.33 -6.14 12.95
C LEU A 338 11.61 -7.03 11.93
N ALA A 339 12.17 -8.19 11.59
CA ALA A 339 11.54 -9.15 10.67
C ALA A 339 10.15 -9.60 11.18
N SER A 340 10.02 -9.81 12.49
CA SER A 340 8.74 -10.16 13.12
C SER A 340 7.70 -9.04 13.01
N LEU A 341 8.11 -7.78 13.22
CA LEU A 341 7.24 -6.61 13.04
C LEU A 341 6.81 -6.45 11.58
N VAL A 342 7.72 -6.71 10.63
CA VAL A 342 7.41 -6.71 9.19
C VAL A 342 6.36 -7.76 8.85
N ILE A 343 6.52 -9.00 9.33
CA ILE A 343 5.53 -10.07 9.13
C ILE A 343 4.17 -9.64 9.72
N LEU A 344 4.16 -9.10 10.94
CA LEU A 344 2.95 -8.60 11.58
C LEU A 344 2.27 -7.51 10.73
N PHE A 345 3.03 -6.56 10.18
CA PHE A 345 2.52 -5.51 9.30
C PHE A 345 1.88 -6.08 8.03
N LEU A 346 2.55 -7.01 7.34
CA LEU A 346 2.04 -7.65 6.13
C LEU A 346 0.77 -8.48 6.40
N VAL A 347 0.73 -9.24 7.50
CA VAL A 347 -0.45 -10.01 7.91
C VAL A 347 -1.62 -9.08 8.23
N ARG A 348 -1.39 -7.95 8.91
CA ARG A 348 -2.43 -6.96 9.22
C ARG A 348 -3.03 -6.36 7.95
N ILE A 349 -2.19 -5.90 7.01
CA ILE A 349 -2.68 -5.36 5.73
C ILE A 349 -3.48 -6.42 4.96
N SER A 350 -2.94 -7.65 4.87
CA SER A 350 -3.61 -8.75 4.17
C SER A 350 -5.01 -9.03 4.73
N ASN A 351 -5.14 -9.01 6.06
CA ASN A 351 -6.42 -9.27 6.72
C ASN A 351 -7.48 -8.18 6.44
N ILE A 352 -7.08 -6.94 6.14
CA ILE A 352 -8.05 -5.90 5.75
C ILE A 352 -8.87 -6.32 4.54
N ALA A 353 -8.25 -6.98 3.56
CA ALA A 353 -8.93 -7.38 2.32
C ALA A 353 -10.15 -8.27 2.59
N LEU A 354 -10.15 -9.03 3.70
CA LEU A 354 -11.26 -9.87 4.13
C LEU A 354 -12.46 -9.07 4.64
N TYR A 355 -12.24 -7.86 5.17
CA TYR A 355 -13.29 -7.02 5.76
C TYR A 355 -13.88 -5.99 4.78
N VAL A 356 -13.17 -5.68 3.70
CA VAL A 356 -13.60 -4.67 2.72
C VAL A 356 -14.64 -5.29 1.79
N LYS A 357 -15.84 -4.71 1.68
CA LYS A 357 -16.87 -5.24 0.76
C LYS A 357 -16.65 -4.85 -0.71
N ASN A 358 -16.10 -3.66 -0.95
CA ASN A 358 -15.91 -3.09 -2.28
C ASN A 358 -14.76 -3.76 -3.07
N SER A 359 -15.03 -4.18 -4.32
CA SER A 359 -14.05 -4.84 -5.20
C SER A 359 -12.82 -4.00 -5.51
N TYR A 360 -12.96 -2.69 -5.73
CA TYR A 360 -11.82 -1.79 -5.95
C TYR A 360 -10.95 -1.69 -4.69
N GLY A 361 -11.57 -1.54 -3.53
CA GLY A 361 -10.88 -1.54 -2.24
C GLY A 361 -10.11 -2.83 -1.99
N LYS A 362 -10.72 -4.00 -2.25
CA LYS A 362 -10.04 -5.31 -2.14
C LYS A 362 -8.81 -5.39 -3.05
N LEU A 363 -8.95 -4.99 -4.32
CA LEU A 363 -7.83 -4.98 -5.26
C LEU A 363 -6.69 -4.07 -4.80
N LEU A 364 -6.99 -2.85 -4.33
CA LEU A 364 -5.98 -1.94 -3.79
C LEU A 364 -5.21 -2.56 -2.63
N ILE A 365 -5.90 -3.12 -1.63
CA ILE A 365 -5.25 -3.76 -0.48
C ILE A 365 -4.37 -4.93 -0.91
N SER A 366 -4.85 -5.80 -1.81
CA SER A 366 -4.06 -6.92 -2.34
C SER A 366 -2.80 -6.43 -3.08
N GLY A 367 -2.94 -5.41 -3.92
CA GLY A 367 -1.82 -4.82 -4.64
C GLY A 367 -0.79 -4.16 -3.71
N PHE A 368 -1.23 -3.39 -2.72
CA PHE A 368 -0.33 -2.79 -1.73
C PHE A 368 0.36 -3.82 -0.85
N THR A 369 -0.35 -4.89 -0.47
CA THR A 369 0.24 -6.03 0.22
C THR A 369 1.38 -6.63 -0.59
N ALA A 370 1.18 -6.83 -1.89
CA ALA A 370 2.21 -7.36 -2.80
C ALA A 370 3.43 -6.44 -2.87
N ILE A 371 3.22 -5.12 -3.03
CA ILE A 371 4.30 -4.14 -3.06
C ILE A 371 5.13 -4.18 -1.78
N PHE A 372 4.48 -4.03 -0.61
CA PHE A 372 5.19 -4.04 0.66
C PHE A 372 5.88 -5.38 0.91
N SER A 373 5.26 -6.50 0.54
CA SER A 373 5.86 -7.83 0.67
C SER A 373 7.17 -7.91 -0.10
N VAL A 374 7.18 -7.50 -1.37
CA VAL A 374 8.41 -7.51 -2.16
C VAL A 374 9.44 -6.55 -1.55
N GLN A 375 9.07 -5.31 -1.24
CA GLN A 375 10.02 -4.32 -0.72
C GLN A 375 10.67 -4.74 0.60
N PHE A 376 9.88 -5.22 1.56
CA PHE A 376 10.42 -5.66 2.85
C PHE A 376 11.18 -6.99 2.73
N VAL A 377 10.55 -8.02 2.16
CA VAL A 377 11.12 -9.37 2.15
C VAL A 377 12.37 -9.40 1.29
N TRP A 378 12.34 -8.80 0.09
CA TRP A 378 13.49 -8.79 -0.78
C TRP A 378 14.65 -7.98 -0.21
N ASN A 379 14.39 -6.84 0.46
CA ASN A 379 15.46 -6.09 1.13
C ASN A 379 16.13 -6.95 2.22
N ILE A 380 15.35 -7.62 3.07
CA ILE A 380 15.91 -8.49 4.12
C ILE A 380 16.69 -9.64 3.48
N LEU A 381 16.12 -10.32 2.49
CA LEU A 381 16.80 -11.45 1.82
C LEU A 381 18.09 -11.02 1.12
N MET A 382 18.12 -9.88 0.44
CA MET A 382 19.34 -9.43 -0.24
C MET A 382 20.44 -9.02 0.76
N ASN A 383 20.06 -8.46 1.92
CA ASN A 383 21.02 -8.15 2.99
C ASN A 383 21.58 -9.42 3.65
N LEU A 384 20.79 -10.50 3.69
CA LEU A 384 21.21 -11.81 4.19
C LEU A 384 21.96 -12.66 3.14
N GLY A 385 22.17 -12.16 1.92
CA GLY A 385 22.77 -12.94 0.84
C GLY A 385 21.87 -14.08 0.31
N LEU A 386 20.57 -14.04 0.59
CA LEU A 386 19.57 -15.02 0.15
C LEU A 386 18.83 -14.60 -1.13
N ALA A 387 19.01 -13.37 -1.58
CA ALA A 387 18.52 -12.84 -2.85
C ALA A 387 19.58 -11.94 -3.51
N PRO A 388 19.56 -11.75 -4.84
CA PRO A 388 20.51 -10.86 -5.50
C PRO A 388 20.25 -9.39 -5.15
N ILE A 389 21.32 -8.60 -5.15
CA ILE A 389 21.29 -7.17 -4.82
C ILE A 389 20.63 -6.35 -5.95
N THR A 390 19.41 -5.87 -5.69
CA THR A 390 18.55 -5.16 -6.68
C THR A 390 18.30 -3.68 -6.35
N SER A 391 18.96 -3.14 -5.32
CA SER A 391 18.75 -1.77 -4.81
C SER A 391 17.30 -1.46 -4.47
N MET A 392 16.85 -2.06 -3.37
CA MET A 392 15.48 -1.96 -2.88
C MET A 392 15.53 -1.48 -1.44
N ALA A 393 15.00 -0.30 -1.16
CA ALA A 393 14.98 0.28 0.17
C ALA A 393 13.93 -0.42 1.07
N LEU A 394 14.24 -0.54 2.37
CA LEU A 394 13.33 -1.09 3.37
C LEU A 394 12.26 -0.02 3.71
N PRO A 395 10.96 -0.29 3.48
CA PRO A 395 9.91 0.71 3.65
C PRO A 395 9.90 1.36 5.05
N PHE A 396 9.69 2.67 5.09
CA PHE A 396 9.63 3.52 6.29
C PHE A 396 10.94 3.67 7.08
N ILE A 397 11.91 2.76 6.90
CA ILE A 397 13.14 2.70 7.69
C ILE A 397 14.34 3.28 6.92
N SER A 398 14.52 2.84 5.67
CA SER A 398 15.63 3.31 4.82
C SER A 398 15.50 4.78 4.45
N TYR A 399 16.63 5.43 4.23
CA TYR A 399 16.67 6.77 3.65
C TYR A 399 16.10 6.74 2.22
N GLY A 400 15.28 7.73 1.88
CA GLY A 400 14.63 7.84 0.58
C GLY A 400 13.32 8.60 0.65
N ASN A 401 13.38 9.94 0.68
CA ASN A 401 12.22 10.79 0.93
C ASN A 401 11.05 10.55 -0.04
N SER A 402 11.31 10.40 -1.34
CA SER A 402 10.26 10.13 -2.32
C SER A 402 9.53 8.81 -2.02
N GLN A 403 10.29 7.73 -1.85
CA GLN A 403 9.74 6.42 -1.53
C GLN A 403 9.00 6.42 -0.19
N PHE A 404 9.55 7.10 0.82
CA PHE A 404 8.91 7.26 2.12
C PHE A 404 7.55 7.95 2.02
N ILE A 405 7.50 9.11 1.35
CA ILE A 405 6.26 9.88 1.18
C ILE A 405 5.18 9.03 0.52
N ILE A 406 5.56 8.25 -0.49
CA ILE A 406 4.63 7.41 -1.24
C ILE A 406 4.19 6.18 -0.44
N ASN A 407 5.09 5.56 0.33
CA ASN A 407 4.72 4.48 1.24
C ASN A 407 3.75 4.98 2.34
N MET A 408 3.95 6.18 2.85
CA MET A 408 3.01 6.83 3.78
C MET A 408 1.68 7.19 3.11
N ALA A 409 1.70 7.62 1.84
CA ALA A 409 0.50 7.83 1.04
C ALA A 409 -0.38 6.56 1.01
N VAL A 410 0.26 5.41 0.81
CA VAL A 410 -0.41 4.10 0.81
C VAL A 410 -0.98 3.76 2.19
N VAL A 411 -0.26 4.02 3.28
CA VAL A 411 -0.81 3.84 4.64
C VAL A 411 -2.07 4.69 4.84
N GLY A 412 -2.08 5.93 4.34
CA GLY A 412 -3.26 6.80 4.32
C GLY A 412 -4.44 6.20 3.55
N LEU A 413 -4.18 5.69 2.33
CA LEU A 413 -5.19 5.02 1.50
C LEU A 413 -5.71 3.74 2.15
N ILE A 414 -4.84 2.88 2.66
CA ILE A 414 -5.22 1.65 3.37
C ILE A 414 -6.15 1.97 4.54
N SER A 415 -5.77 2.96 5.36
CA SER A 415 -6.57 3.40 6.51
C SER A 415 -7.93 3.94 6.10
N ASN A 416 -8.01 4.62 4.95
CA ASN A 416 -9.25 5.11 4.39
C ASN A 416 -10.15 4.01 3.83
N ILE A 417 -9.58 3.05 3.11
CA ILE A 417 -10.31 1.87 2.62
C ILE A 417 -10.92 1.11 3.80
N TYR A 418 -10.13 0.89 4.86
CA TYR A 418 -10.63 0.24 6.08
C TYR A 418 -11.74 1.05 6.75
N LYS A 419 -11.59 2.38 6.85
CA LYS A 419 -12.61 3.28 7.40
C LYS A 419 -13.95 3.14 6.67
N GLN A 420 -13.91 2.90 5.37
CA GLN A 420 -15.08 2.75 4.49
C GLN A 420 -15.43 1.29 4.17
N LYS A 421 -14.93 0.31 4.94
CA LYS A 421 -15.08 -1.13 4.65
C LYS A 421 -16.52 -1.62 4.50
N ASN A 422 -17.46 -0.96 5.18
CA ASN A 422 -18.89 -1.29 5.18
C ASN A 422 -19.68 -0.60 4.05
N LYS A 423 -19.05 0.29 3.25
CA LYS A 423 -19.76 0.98 2.17
C LYS A 423 -20.32 -0.06 1.18
N PRO A 424 -21.64 -0.06 0.89
CA PRO A 424 -22.25 -1.02 -0.01
C PRO A 424 -21.63 -0.93 -1.42
N ILE A 425 -21.76 -2.01 -2.17
CA ILE A 425 -21.35 -2.06 -3.57
C ILE A 425 -22.27 -1.10 -4.31
N GLU A 426 -21.76 0.01 -4.83
CA GLU A 426 -22.52 0.84 -5.77
C GLU A 426 -22.84 -0.07 -6.98
N THR A 427 -24.09 -0.53 -7.05
CA THR A 427 -24.63 -1.17 -8.25
C THR A 427 -24.56 -0.11 -9.34
N ALA A 428 -23.74 -0.35 -10.35
CA ALA A 428 -23.67 0.52 -11.52
C ALA A 428 -25.07 0.59 -12.14
N THR A 429 -25.70 1.76 -12.02
CA THR A 429 -26.82 2.18 -12.87
C THR A 429 -26.31 2.52 -14.26
#